data_AF-A0A530CHP6-F1
#
_entry.id   AF-A0A530CHP6-F1
#
_cell.length_a   1.000
_cell.length_b   1.000
_cell.length_c   1.000
_cell.angle_alpha   90.00
_cell.angle_beta   90.00
_cell.angle_gamma   90.00
#
_symmetry.space_group_name_H-M   'P 1'
#
loop_
_entity.id
_entity.type
_entity.pdbx_description
1 polymer ?
#
loop_
_entity_poly.entity_id
_entity_poly.type
_entity_poly.pdbx_seq_one_letter_code
_entity_poly.pdbx_strand_id
1 'polypeptide(L)'
;MIEDILGRIDQRLTALDLKESRAAKLAGLSDSAIRDIRRAVAGGRKNVGVSTRTLEKLAPVLETTVVWLVSGKGPETENRIERKLKLLRPDLAETLEDQFDVLINQALEKQQRTTR
;
A
#
# COMPACT_ATOMS: atom_id res chain seq x y z
N MET A 1 11.66 8.24 -11.37
CA MET A 1 11.94 7.54 -12.64
C MET A 1 11.51 6.08 -12.53
N ILE A 2 11.35 5.33 -13.64
CA ILE A 2 10.84 3.93 -13.60
C ILE A 2 11.71 3.00 -12.74
N GLU A 3 13.01 3.26 -12.64
CA GLU A 3 13.93 2.57 -11.72
C GLU A 3 13.52 2.76 -10.25
N ASP A 4 13.23 4.01 -9.84
CA ASP A 4 12.77 4.30 -8.47
C ASP A 4 11.41 3.64 -8.17
N ILE A 5 10.51 3.66 -9.16
CA ILE A 5 9.19 3.03 -9.04
C ILE A 5 9.37 1.51 -8.88
N LEU A 6 10.23 0.89 -9.68
CA LEU A 6 10.53 -0.54 -9.56
C LEU A 6 11.14 -0.87 -8.19
N GLY A 7 12.07 -0.05 -7.69
CA GLY A 7 12.65 -0.24 -6.36
C GLY A 7 11.59 -0.23 -5.25
N ARG A 8 10.60 0.66 -5.33
CA ARG A 8 9.47 0.70 -4.39
C ARG A 8 8.52 -0.47 -4.54
N ILE A 9 8.27 -0.91 -5.77
CA ILE A 9 7.50 -2.14 -6.02
C ILE A 9 8.20 -3.32 -5.36
N ASP A 10 9.51 -3.45 -5.53
CA ASP A 10 10.31 -4.54 -4.96
C ASP A 10 10.27 -4.52 -3.42
N GLN A 11 10.43 -3.34 -2.82
CA GLN A 11 10.30 -3.16 -1.37
C GLN A 11 8.97 -3.70 -0.84
N ARG A 12 7.86 -3.39 -1.52
CA ARG A 12 6.52 -3.85 -1.09
C ARG A 12 6.27 -5.31 -1.38
N LEU A 13 6.75 -5.83 -2.51
CA LEU A 13 6.68 -7.26 -2.82
C LEU A 13 7.39 -8.09 -1.75
N THR A 14 8.56 -7.65 -1.29
CA THR A 14 9.28 -8.29 -0.17
C THR A 14 8.51 -8.18 1.14
N ALA A 15 7.99 -6.99 1.48
CA ALA A 15 7.23 -6.79 2.72
C ALA A 15 5.95 -7.64 2.79
N LEU A 16 5.33 -7.93 1.65
CA LEU A 16 4.08 -8.70 1.53
C LEU A 16 4.29 -10.17 1.19
N ASP A 17 5.54 -10.63 1.05
CA ASP A 17 5.89 -11.98 0.58
C ASP A 17 5.16 -12.36 -0.74
N LEU A 18 5.10 -11.41 -1.68
CA LEU A 18 4.44 -11.58 -2.97
C LEU A 18 5.46 -11.75 -4.10
N LYS A 19 5.20 -12.73 -4.97
CA LYS A 19 5.89 -12.84 -6.26
C LYS A 19 5.30 -11.84 -7.26
N GLU A 20 6.15 -11.29 -8.12
CA GLU A 20 5.77 -10.36 -9.19
C GLU A 20 4.55 -10.83 -10.01
N SER A 21 4.57 -12.09 -10.46
CA SER A 21 3.49 -12.65 -11.28
C SER A 21 2.17 -12.76 -10.51
N ARG A 22 2.23 -13.01 -9.21
CA ARG A 22 1.06 -13.08 -8.34
C ARG A 22 0.49 -11.68 -8.13
N ALA A 23 1.34 -10.70 -7.80
CA ALA A 23 0.91 -9.32 -7.64
C ALA A 23 0.30 -8.74 -8.93
N ALA A 24 0.92 -9.00 -10.09
CA ALA A 24 0.40 -8.54 -11.37
C ALA A 24 -0.97 -9.18 -11.71
N LYS A 25 -1.15 -10.48 -11.44
CA LYS A 25 -2.45 -11.16 -11.60
C LYS A 25 -3.52 -10.59 -10.67
N LEU A 26 -3.19 -10.39 -9.39
CA LEU A 26 -4.11 -9.78 -8.42
C LEU A 26 -4.53 -8.36 -8.83
N ALA A 27 -3.64 -7.62 -9.48
CA ALA A 27 -3.91 -6.29 -10.01
C ALA A 27 -4.73 -6.29 -11.32
N GLY A 28 -5.11 -7.47 -11.84
CA GLY A 28 -5.80 -7.58 -13.14
C GLY A 28 -4.94 -7.08 -14.30
N LEU A 29 -3.63 -7.36 -14.23
CA LEU A 29 -2.64 -7.11 -15.28
C LEU A 29 -2.14 -8.44 -15.86
N SER A 30 -1.38 -8.37 -16.95
CA SER A 30 -0.60 -9.51 -17.44
C SER A 30 0.38 -9.99 -16.36
N ASP A 31 0.61 -11.30 -16.24
CA ASP A 31 1.56 -11.87 -15.27
C ASP A 31 3.00 -11.35 -15.48
N SER A 32 3.30 -10.90 -16.71
CA SER A 32 4.57 -10.32 -17.12
C SER A 32 4.72 -8.85 -16.78
N ALA A 33 3.67 -8.14 -16.36
CA ALA A 33 3.68 -6.67 -16.30
C ALA A 33 4.83 -6.10 -15.46
N ILE A 34 5.10 -6.67 -14.28
CA ILE A 34 6.20 -6.23 -13.41
C ILE A 34 7.56 -6.65 -13.98
N ARG A 35 7.66 -7.83 -14.59
CA ARG A 35 8.89 -8.28 -15.28
C ARG A 35 9.24 -7.40 -16.47
N ASP A 36 8.24 -6.91 -17.20
CA ASP A 36 8.43 -6.04 -18.35
C ASP A 36 8.93 -4.65 -17.90
N ILE A 37 8.44 -4.15 -16.77
CA ILE A 37 9.00 -2.96 -16.09
C ILE A 37 10.47 -3.20 -15.74
N ARG A 38 10.80 -4.35 -15.12
CA ARG A 38 12.18 -4.73 -14.77
C ARG A 38 13.09 -4.81 -15.99
N ARG A 39 12.62 -5.43 -17.07
CA ARG A 39 13.34 -5.52 -18.35
C ARG A 39 13.57 -4.15 -18.97
N ALA A 40 12.60 -3.24 -18.89
CA ALA A 40 12.76 -1.88 -19.38
C ALA A 40 13.85 -1.12 -18.63
N VAL A 41 13.91 -1.25 -17.30
CA VAL A 41 14.98 -0.67 -16.46
C VAL A 41 16.34 -1.27 -16.82
N ALA A 42 16.43 -2.60 -16.91
CA ALA A 42 17.67 -3.31 -17.27
C ALA A 42 18.17 -2.95 -18.68
N GLY A 43 17.24 -2.69 -19.62
CA GLY A 43 17.55 -2.23 -20.98
C GLY A 43 17.91 -0.74 -21.09
N GLY A 44 18.13 -0.04 -19.97
CA GLY A 44 18.60 1.35 -19.97
C GLY A 44 17.50 2.41 -20.14
N ARG A 45 16.21 2.02 -20.14
CA ARG A 45 15.08 2.98 -20.24
C ARG A 45 14.78 3.63 -18.89
N LYS A 46 15.77 4.28 -18.29
CA LYS A 46 15.65 4.89 -16.96
C LYS A 46 14.68 6.07 -16.93
N ASN A 47 14.55 6.80 -18.05
CA ASN A 47 13.77 8.04 -18.09
C ASN A 47 12.30 7.88 -18.52
N VAL A 48 11.85 6.64 -18.74
CA VAL A 48 10.47 6.36 -19.15
C VAL A 48 9.59 6.24 -17.90
N GLY A 49 8.33 6.66 -17.98
CA GLY A 49 7.35 6.47 -16.89
C GLY A 49 6.63 5.13 -17.00
N VAL A 50 6.14 4.60 -15.87
CA VAL A 50 5.11 3.55 -15.88
C VAL A 50 3.75 4.23 -16.09
N SER A 51 2.85 3.60 -16.85
CA SER A 51 1.52 4.18 -17.07
C SER A 51 0.78 4.35 -15.74
N THR A 52 0.10 5.49 -15.56
CA THR A 52 -0.70 5.77 -14.35
C THR A 52 -1.71 4.66 -14.09
N ARG A 53 -2.36 4.16 -15.14
CA ARG A 53 -3.31 3.03 -15.06
C ARG A 53 -2.69 1.76 -14.49
N THR A 54 -1.43 1.46 -14.81
CA THR A 54 -0.72 0.30 -14.24
C THR A 54 -0.47 0.52 -12.75
N LEU A 55 -0.06 1.72 -12.36
CA LEU A 55 0.22 2.07 -10.96
C LEU A 55 -1.06 2.08 -10.12
N GLU A 56 -2.17 2.59 -10.64
CA GLU A 56 -3.49 2.56 -9.99
C GLU A 56 -3.97 1.13 -9.70
N LYS A 57 -3.65 0.19 -10.60
CA LYS A 57 -3.98 -1.22 -10.40
C LYS A 57 -3.06 -1.92 -9.41
N LEU A 58 -1.77 -1.58 -9.41
CA LEU A 58 -0.78 -2.19 -8.52
C LEU A 58 -0.87 -1.65 -7.09
N ALA A 59 -1.16 -0.36 -6.92
CA ALA A 59 -1.19 0.32 -5.63
C ALA A 59 -2.02 -0.43 -4.57
N PRO A 60 -3.30 -0.81 -4.82
CA PRO A 60 -4.09 -1.55 -3.83
C PRO A 60 -3.52 -2.92 -3.48
N VAL A 61 -2.92 -3.63 -4.45
CA VAL A 61 -2.34 -4.96 -4.26
C VAL A 61 -1.05 -4.91 -3.47
N LEU A 62 -0.27 -3.86 -3.66
CA LEU A 62 0.95 -3.60 -2.90
C LEU A 62 0.67 -2.90 -1.56
N GLU A 63 -0.60 -2.71 -1.22
CA GLU A 63 -1.07 -1.96 -0.05
C GLU A 63 -0.47 -0.56 0.03
N THR A 64 -0.33 0.11 -1.12
CA THR A 64 0.25 1.45 -1.21
C THR A 64 -0.64 2.46 -1.90
N THR A 65 -0.24 3.73 -1.83
CA THR A 65 -0.82 4.79 -2.65
C THR A 65 -0.06 4.98 -3.97
N VAL A 66 -0.75 5.41 -5.03
CA VAL A 66 -0.11 5.76 -6.31
C VAL A 66 0.92 6.88 -6.11
N VAL A 67 0.60 7.87 -5.27
CA VAL A 67 1.48 9.00 -4.95
C VAL A 67 2.80 8.50 -4.36
N TRP A 68 2.73 7.56 -3.41
CA TRP A 68 3.91 6.97 -2.81
C TRP A 68 4.72 6.12 -3.81
N LEU A 69 4.05 5.31 -4.65
CA LEU A 69 4.76 4.53 -5.68
C LEU A 69 5.53 5.43 -6.67
N VAL A 70 4.94 6.55 -7.08
CA VAL A 70 5.57 7.48 -8.05
C VAL A 70 6.69 8.28 -7.41
N SER A 71 6.44 8.86 -6.24
CA SER A 71 7.31 9.91 -5.68
C SER A 71 8.09 9.48 -4.43
N GLY A 72 7.69 8.40 -3.77
CA GLY A 72 8.18 8.01 -2.44
C GLY A 72 7.75 8.97 -1.34
N LYS A 73 6.87 9.92 -1.63
CA LYS A 73 6.37 10.92 -0.69
C LYS A 73 4.92 10.64 -0.33
N GLY A 74 4.50 11.16 0.82
CA GLY A 74 3.16 10.97 1.35
C GLY A 74 2.98 9.62 2.04
N PRO A 75 1.74 9.27 2.42
CA PRO A 75 1.46 8.04 3.14
C PRO A 75 1.73 6.82 2.26
N GLU A 76 2.54 5.89 2.78
CA GLU A 76 2.87 4.63 2.11
C GLU A 76 1.61 3.83 1.84
N THR A 77 0.82 3.59 2.88
CA THR A 77 -0.46 2.88 2.84
C THR A 77 -1.62 3.87 2.93
N GLU A 78 -2.73 3.55 2.27
CA GLU A 78 -3.97 4.30 2.47
C GLU A 78 -4.65 3.82 3.77
N ASN A 79 -4.73 4.67 4.79
CA ASN A 79 -5.44 4.31 6.02
C ASN A 79 -6.95 4.20 5.74
N ARG A 80 -7.39 2.97 5.50
CA ARG A 80 -8.77 2.64 5.14
C ARG A 80 -9.76 3.02 6.25
N ILE A 81 -9.33 3.02 7.51
CA ILE A 81 -10.16 3.42 8.65
C ILE A 81 -10.36 4.93 8.61
N GLU A 82 -9.28 5.72 8.54
CA GLU A 82 -9.35 7.17 8.41
C GLU A 82 -10.21 7.61 7.21
N ARG A 83 -10.07 6.92 6.07
CA ARG A 83 -10.92 7.19 4.89
C ARG A 83 -12.40 6.97 5.17
N LYS A 84 -12.74 5.88 5.85
CA LYS A 84 -14.14 5.57 6.20
C LYS A 84 -14.68 6.54 7.24
N LEU A 85 -13.90 6.89 8.26
CA LEU A 85 -14.27 7.88 9.27
C LEU A 85 -14.60 9.23 8.64
N LYS A 86 -13.81 9.68 7.66
CA LYS A 86 -14.06 10.93 6.90
C LYS A 86 -15.36 10.93 6.08
N LEU A 87 -15.94 9.76 5.81
CA LEU A 87 -17.23 9.64 5.11
C LEU A 87 -18.43 9.65 6.06
N LEU A 88 -18.19 9.54 7.36
CA LEU A 88 -19.24 9.58 8.37
C LEU A 88 -19.54 11.02 8.76
N ARG A 89 -20.73 11.23 9.33
CA ARG A 89 -21.05 12.51 9.98
C ARG A 89 -20.09 12.74 11.16
N PRO A 90 -19.70 13.98 11.46
CA PRO A 90 -18.70 14.27 12.52
C PRO A 90 -19.06 13.67 13.88
N ASP A 91 -20.34 13.74 14.27
CA ASP A 91 -20.87 13.18 15.53
C ASP A 91 -20.64 11.67 15.63
N LEU A 92 -20.82 10.97 14.51
CA LEU A 92 -20.68 9.53 14.45
C LEU A 92 -19.20 9.11 14.36
N ALA A 93 -18.37 9.90 13.69
CA ALA A 93 -16.93 9.64 13.62
C ALA A 93 -16.29 9.76 15.00
N GLU A 94 -16.57 10.83 15.74
CA GLU A 94 -16.09 11.07 17.10
C GLU A 94 -16.53 9.94 18.05
N THR A 95 -17.80 9.56 18.00
CA THR A 95 -18.33 8.45 18.82
C THR A 95 -17.59 7.12 18.55
N LEU A 96 -17.24 6.85 17.29
CA LEU A 96 -16.51 5.64 16.93
C LEU A 96 -15.05 5.71 17.38
N GLU A 97 -14.40 6.85 17.24
CA GLU A 97 -13.01 7.07 17.72
C GLU A 97 -12.91 6.80 19.22
N ASP A 98 -13.81 7.37 20.03
CA ASP A 98 -13.86 7.13 21.47
C ASP A 98 -14.05 5.64 21.82
N GLN A 99 -14.93 4.95 21.10
CA GLN A 99 -15.16 3.51 21.30
C GLN A 99 -13.92 2.69 20.95
N PHE A 100 -13.22 3.04 19.87
CA PHE A 100 -11.98 2.37 19.48
C PHE A 100 -10.90 2.56 20.55
N ASP A 101 -10.75 3.76 21.10
CA ASP A 101 -9.76 4.05 22.14
C ASP A 101 -10.02 3.23 23.42
N VAL A 102 -11.29 3.10 23.83
CA VAL A 102 -11.65 2.24 24.96
C VAL A 102 -11.26 0.78 24.69
N LEU A 103 -11.51 0.26 23.49
CA LEU A 103 -11.16 -1.12 23.13
C LEU A 103 -9.64 -1.34 23.09
N ILE A 104 -8.88 -0.37 22.56
CA ILE A 104 -7.42 -0.43 22.52
C ILE A 104 -6.86 -0.47 23.95
N ASN A 105 -7.31 0.43 24.82
CA ASN A 105 -6.87 0.47 26.22
C ASN A 105 -7.18 -0.84 26.96
N GLN A 106 -8.38 -1.41 26.76
CA GLN A 106 -8.73 -2.71 27.33
C GLN A 106 -7.83 -3.84 26.84
N ALA A 107 -7.45 -3.84 25.56
CA ALA A 107 -6.55 -4.83 24.99
C ALA A 107 -5.13 -4.71 25.57
N LEU A 108 -4.62 -3.47 25.71
CA LEU A 108 -3.30 -3.19 26.30
C LEU A 108 -3.24 -3.62 27.77
N GLU A 109 -4.27 -3.30 28.56
CA GLU A 109 -4.37 -3.75 29.95
C GLU A 109 -4.37 -5.28 30.06
N LYS A 110 -5.10 -5.97 29.18
CA LYS A 110 -5.12 -7.44 29.15
C LYS A 110 -3.75 -8.02 28.85
N GLN A 111 -2.98 -7.44 27.91
CA GLN A 111 -1.60 -7.88 27.61
C GLN A 111 -0.66 -7.68 28.80
N GLN A 112 -0.77 -6.57 29.52
CA GLN A 112 0.06 -6.29 30.69
C GLN A 112 -0.21 -7.27 31.84
N ARG A 113 -1.45 -7.77 31.97
CA ARG A 113 -1.82 -8.77 32.97
C ARG A 113 -1.33 -10.19 32.64
N THR A 114 -1.17 -10.54 31.37
CA THR A 114 -0.67 -11.86 30.95
C THR A 114 0.85 -11.95 30.89
N THR A 115 1.56 -10.82 30.90
CA THR A 115 3.03 -10.76 30.85
C THR A 115 3.67 -10.61 32.24
N ARG A 116 2.87 -10.68 33.30
CA ARG A 116 3.27 -10.50 34.71
C ARG A 116 3.05 -11.79 35.49
#